data_AF-A0A8T5RN21-F1
#
_entry.id   AF-A0A8T5RN21-F1
#
_cell.length_a   1.000
_cell.length_b   1.000
_cell.length_c   1.000
_cell.angle_alpha   90.00
_cell.angle_beta   90.00
_cell.angle_gamma   90.00
#
_symmetry.space_group_name_H-M   'P 1'
#
loop_
_entity.id
_entity.type
_entity.pdbx_description
1 polymer ?
#
loop_
_entity_poly.entity_id
_entity_poly.type
_entity_poly.pdbx_seq_one_letter_code
_entity_poly.pdbx_strand_id
1 'polypeptide(L)'
;MSIEWAKAEEKPDKKLSVEGRFLLDLRSKINNIEKQLAQKSKDWENTSKDLKDTQEKLKETEKIAEKKTQSLTETQKNFERAKEEKLYVDAEITKAKTLHSEVEKKLAETESRKTELENKLKEVTLKAETLEKEKEDAKSNLEKEKGNLKEELQQKANEIEDLKKELQTTKSDHYVEIESLKNAKDADATEITALKQKIESLEETISEAKGAPQLLEEVRGIMVHKGFLSDREFEDLMIKLDIK
;
A
#
# COMPACT_ATOMS: atom_id res chain seq x y z
N MET A 1 5.76 92.36 -121.20
CA MET A 1 5.19 93.43 -120.36
C MET A 1 5.23 92.96 -118.92
N SER A 2 6.09 93.56 -118.09
CA SER A 2 6.12 93.26 -116.66
C SER A 2 5.09 94.15 -115.98
N ILE A 3 4.01 93.57 -115.45
CA ILE A 3 2.98 94.32 -114.73
C ILE A 3 3.50 94.55 -113.31
N GLU A 4 3.64 95.82 -112.91
CA GLU A 4 4.02 96.19 -111.54
C GLU A 4 2.83 95.99 -110.58
N TRP A 5 2.57 94.73 -110.24
CA TRP A 5 1.39 94.33 -109.46
C TRP A 5 1.29 94.98 -108.07
N ALA A 6 2.42 95.31 -107.44
CA ALA A 6 2.45 95.99 -106.14
C ALA A 6 1.78 97.38 -106.17
N LYS A 7 1.92 98.14 -107.28
CA LYS A 7 1.30 99.46 -107.43
C LYS A 7 -0.21 99.38 -107.76
N ALA A 8 -0.67 98.27 -108.32
CA ALA A 8 -2.08 98.03 -108.61
C ALA A 8 -2.88 97.63 -107.35
N GLU A 9 -2.23 96.99 -106.38
CA GLU A 9 -2.84 96.65 -105.08
C GLU A 9 -2.96 97.85 -104.13
N GLU A 10 -2.05 98.84 -104.18
CA GLU A 10 -2.12 100.04 -103.31
C GLU A 10 -3.19 101.06 -103.73
N LYS A 11 -3.63 101.06 -105.00
CA LYS A 11 -4.63 102.01 -105.54
C LYS A 11 -5.63 101.30 -106.47
N PRO A 12 -6.58 100.53 -105.92
CA PRO A 12 -7.55 99.78 -106.71
C PRO A 12 -8.51 100.66 -107.55
N ASP A 13 -8.60 101.96 -107.24
CA ASP A 13 -9.54 102.90 -107.87
C ASP A 13 -9.01 103.61 -109.13
N LYS A 14 -7.77 103.37 -109.57
CA LYS A 14 -7.29 103.88 -110.87
C LYS A 14 -7.97 103.11 -112.02
N LYS A 15 -8.32 103.82 -113.11
CA LYS A 15 -8.89 103.22 -114.35
C LYS A 15 -7.92 102.16 -114.94
N LEU A 16 -8.13 100.90 -114.57
CA LEU A 16 -7.52 99.72 -115.19
C LEU A 16 -8.44 99.20 -116.31
N SER A 17 -7.89 98.57 -117.35
CA SER A 17 -8.70 97.88 -118.38
C SER A 17 -9.53 96.76 -117.74
N VAL A 18 -10.64 96.37 -118.39
CA VAL A 18 -11.55 95.31 -117.90
C VAL A 18 -10.76 94.02 -117.62
N GLU A 19 -9.85 93.66 -118.54
CA GLU A 19 -8.92 92.53 -118.42
C GLU A 19 -8.00 92.66 -117.19
N GLY A 20 -7.55 93.87 -116.84
CA GLY A 20 -6.71 94.12 -115.67
C GLY A 20 -7.44 93.89 -114.33
N ARG A 21 -8.76 94.17 -114.27
CA ARG A 21 -9.59 93.89 -113.08
C ARG A 21 -9.82 92.38 -112.88
N PHE A 22 -10.09 91.65 -113.96
CA PHE A 22 -10.23 90.19 -113.90
C PHE A 22 -8.93 89.50 -113.46
N LEU A 23 -7.78 89.96 -113.96
CA LEU A 23 -6.49 89.41 -113.54
C LEU A 23 -6.17 89.69 -112.06
N LEU A 24 -6.59 90.84 -111.52
CA LEU A 24 -6.46 91.16 -110.10
C LEU A 24 -7.34 90.25 -109.22
N ASP A 25 -8.59 89.99 -109.62
CA ASP A 25 -9.50 89.06 -108.93
C ASP A 25 -9.01 87.61 -108.99
N LEU A 26 -8.45 87.18 -110.13
CA LEU A 26 -7.82 85.86 -110.23
C LEU A 26 -6.59 85.75 -109.33
N ARG A 27 -5.76 86.80 -109.24
CA ARG A 27 -4.59 86.82 -108.34
C ARG A 27 -5.00 86.79 -106.87
N SER A 28 -6.06 87.51 -106.48
CA SER A 28 -6.58 87.47 -105.11
C SER A 28 -7.13 86.09 -104.75
N LYS A 29 -7.85 85.44 -105.67
CA LYS A 29 -8.31 84.05 -105.53
C LYS A 29 -7.16 83.06 -105.44
N ILE A 30 -6.15 83.18 -106.30
CA ILE A 30 -4.95 82.34 -106.27
C ILE A 30 -4.22 82.51 -104.93
N ASN A 31 -4.00 83.74 -104.48
CA ASN A 31 -3.36 84.01 -103.19
C ASN A 31 -4.18 83.46 -102.01
N ASN A 32 -5.52 83.57 -102.07
CA ASN A 32 -6.40 82.96 -101.06
C ASN A 32 -6.30 81.43 -101.07
N ILE A 33 -6.27 80.80 -102.24
CA ILE A 33 -6.10 79.35 -102.39
C ILE A 33 -4.72 78.91 -101.89
N GLU A 34 -3.65 79.65 -102.22
CA GLU A 34 -2.29 79.39 -101.73
C GLU A 34 -2.21 79.50 -100.21
N LYS A 35 -2.86 80.51 -99.61
CA LYS A 35 -2.97 80.63 -98.14
C LYS A 35 -3.76 79.48 -97.54
N GLN A 36 -4.88 79.09 -98.14
CA GLN A 36 -5.68 77.95 -97.67
C GLN A 36 -4.91 76.63 -97.81
N LEU A 37 -4.15 76.45 -98.88
CA LEU A 37 -3.32 75.28 -99.10
C LEU A 37 -2.18 75.23 -98.08
N ALA A 38 -1.48 76.34 -97.85
CA ALA A 38 -0.42 76.44 -96.84
C ALA A 38 -0.96 76.16 -95.44
N GLN A 39 -2.13 76.70 -95.10
CA GLN A 39 -2.80 76.43 -93.82
C GLN A 39 -3.18 74.96 -93.70
N LYS A 40 -3.82 74.37 -94.72
CA LYS A 40 -4.17 72.94 -94.71
C LYS A 40 -2.97 72.02 -94.64
N SER A 41 -1.86 72.35 -95.31
CA SER A 41 -0.62 71.57 -95.22
C SER A 41 -0.04 71.62 -93.81
N LYS A 42 -0.07 72.80 -93.16
CA LYS A 42 0.36 72.95 -91.77
C LYS A 42 -0.55 72.18 -90.81
N ASP A 43 -1.87 72.24 -91.01
CA ASP A 43 -2.85 71.50 -90.20
C ASP A 43 -2.69 69.98 -90.40
N TRP A 44 -2.41 69.53 -91.63
CA TRP A 44 -2.13 68.14 -91.93
C TRP A 44 -0.84 67.65 -91.28
N GLU A 45 0.23 68.44 -91.30
CA GLU A 45 1.49 68.10 -90.65
C GLU A 45 1.32 68.01 -89.12
N ASN A 46 0.60 68.96 -88.51
CA ASN A 46 0.26 68.92 -87.09
C ASN A 46 -0.57 67.68 -86.75
N THR A 47 -1.62 67.39 -87.53
CA THR A 47 -2.48 66.21 -87.32
C THR A 47 -1.70 64.91 -87.49
N SER A 48 -0.77 64.86 -88.46
CA SER A 48 0.09 63.69 -88.66
C SER A 48 1.06 63.49 -87.50
N LYS A 49 1.55 64.56 -86.89
CA LYS A 49 2.40 64.48 -85.70
C LYS A 49 1.61 64.01 -84.49
N ASP A 50 0.45 64.61 -84.24
CA ASP A 50 -0.45 64.21 -83.14
C ASP A 50 -0.91 62.75 -83.28
N LEU A 51 -1.15 62.28 -84.51
CA LEU A 51 -1.48 60.88 -84.76
C LEU A 51 -0.32 59.92 -84.39
N LYS A 52 0.93 60.30 -84.68
CA LYS A 52 2.09 59.49 -84.27
C LYS A 52 2.26 59.48 -82.75
N ASP A 53 2.16 60.64 -82.12
CA ASP A 53 2.28 60.77 -80.66
C ASP A 53 1.19 59.98 -79.93
N THR A 54 -0.05 59.99 -80.45
CA THR A 54 -1.16 59.20 -79.89
C THR A 54 -0.97 57.69 -80.11
N GLN A 55 -0.44 57.29 -81.27
CA GLN A 55 -0.14 55.88 -81.55
C GLN A 55 0.98 55.33 -80.65
N GLU A 56 2.00 56.14 -80.34
CA GLU A 56 3.05 55.76 -79.40
C GLU A 56 2.52 55.64 -77.96
N LYS A 57 1.72 56.62 -77.51
CA LYS A 57 1.04 56.55 -76.20
C LYS A 57 0.14 55.34 -76.09
N LEU A 58 -0.61 55.00 -77.14
CA LEU A 58 -1.48 53.82 -77.16
C LEU A 58 -0.66 52.54 -76.94
N LYS A 59 0.43 52.35 -77.69
CA LYS A 59 1.33 51.20 -77.53
C LYS A 59 1.94 51.11 -76.12
N GLU A 60 2.27 52.25 -75.52
CA GLU A 60 2.76 52.27 -74.13
C GLU A 60 1.67 51.86 -73.14
N THR A 61 0.45 52.37 -73.30
CA THR A 61 -0.68 51.99 -72.44
C THR A 61 -1.07 50.52 -72.59
N GLU A 62 -1.01 49.94 -73.79
CA GLU A 62 -1.24 48.51 -74.04
C GLU A 62 -0.22 47.65 -73.30
N LYS A 63 1.08 48.01 -73.37
CA LYS A 63 2.13 47.30 -72.63
C LYS A 63 1.94 47.37 -71.12
N ILE A 64 1.50 48.52 -70.59
CA ILE A 64 1.20 48.68 -69.16
C ILE A 64 0.00 47.82 -68.77
N ALA A 65 -1.05 47.80 -69.59
CA ALA A 65 -2.24 46.98 -69.36
C ALA A 65 -1.89 45.49 -69.34
N GLU A 66 -1.08 45.03 -70.29
CA GLU A 66 -0.63 43.63 -70.36
C GLU A 66 0.18 43.23 -69.12
N LYS A 67 1.14 44.07 -68.69
CA LYS A 67 1.90 43.85 -67.44
C LYS A 67 1.00 43.78 -66.21
N LYS A 68 -0.01 44.67 -66.11
CA LYS A 68 -0.98 44.66 -65.01
C LYS A 68 -1.83 43.39 -65.02
N THR A 69 -2.27 42.94 -66.19
CA THR A 69 -3.01 41.68 -66.33
C THR A 69 -2.17 40.49 -65.88
N GLN A 70 -0.90 40.41 -66.30
CA GLN A 70 0.01 39.35 -65.85
C GLN A 70 0.17 39.35 -64.32
N SER A 71 0.47 40.51 -63.71
CA SER A 71 0.60 40.64 -62.26
C SER A 71 -0.69 40.29 -61.51
N LEU A 72 -1.86 40.64 -62.07
CA LEU A 72 -3.16 40.26 -61.49
C LEU A 72 -3.35 38.74 -61.50
N THR A 73 -3.02 38.06 -62.60
CA THR A 73 -3.15 36.59 -62.68
C THR A 73 -2.20 35.87 -61.72
N GLU A 74 -0.98 36.35 -61.54
CA GLU A 74 -0.03 35.82 -60.56
C GLU A 74 -0.53 36.02 -59.14
N THR A 75 -1.02 37.23 -58.82
CA THR A 75 -1.61 37.54 -57.52
C THR A 75 -2.80 36.63 -57.22
N GLN A 76 -3.66 36.37 -58.21
CA GLN A 76 -4.81 35.49 -58.05
C GLN A 76 -4.40 34.03 -57.81
N LYS A 77 -3.39 33.53 -58.50
CA LYS A 77 -2.83 32.18 -58.24
C LYS A 77 -2.26 32.07 -56.82
N ASN A 78 -1.51 33.09 -56.38
CA ASN A 78 -0.96 33.12 -55.02
C ASN A 78 -2.06 33.19 -53.96
N PHE A 79 -3.14 33.93 -54.23
CA PHE A 79 -4.30 34.02 -53.34
C PHE A 79 -5.01 32.68 -53.18
N GLU A 80 -5.28 31.96 -54.27
CA GLU A 80 -5.91 30.63 -54.18
C GLU A 80 -5.00 29.63 -53.44
N ARG A 81 -3.68 29.67 -53.69
CA ARG A 81 -2.72 28.84 -52.93
C ARG A 81 -2.76 29.13 -51.43
N ALA A 82 -2.72 30.41 -51.06
CA ALA A 82 -2.78 30.81 -49.65
C ALA A 82 -4.11 30.39 -48.99
N LYS A 83 -5.21 30.38 -49.75
CA LYS A 83 -6.52 29.92 -49.28
C LYS A 83 -6.54 28.40 -49.05
N GLU A 84 -5.95 27.61 -49.94
CA GLU A 84 -5.79 26.17 -49.76
C GLU A 84 -4.91 25.84 -48.54
N GLU A 85 -3.76 26.51 -48.41
CA GLU A 85 -2.87 26.36 -47.26
C GLU A 85 -3.58 26.72 -45.95
N LYS A 86 -4.38 27.80 -45.94
CA LYS A 86 -5.19 28.17 -44.77
C LYS A 86 -6.18 27.07 -44.40
N LEU A 87 -6.92 26.51 -45.36
CA LEU A 87 -7.87 25.43 -45.10
C LEU A 87 -7.19 24.19 -44.53
N TYR A 88 -6.02 23.83 -45.04
CA TYR A 88 -5.22 22.73 -44.53
C TYR A 88 -4.78 22.97 -43.07
N VAL A 89 -4.25 24.15 -42.79
CA VAL A 89 -3.83 24.53 -41.43
C VAL A 89 -5.02 24.57 -40.47
N ASP A 90 -6.17 25.09 -40.89
CA ASP A 90 -7.39 25.10 -40.07
C ASP A 90 -7.85 23.66 -39.71
N ALA A 91 -7.71 22.72 -40.64
CA ALA A 91 -8.02 21.31 -40.41
C ALA A 91 -7.03 20.66 -39.42
N GLU A 92 -5.73 20.94 -39.56
CA GLU A 92 -4.70 20.48 -38.62
C GLU A 92 -4.91 21.06 -37.21
N ILE A 93 -5.24 22.35 -37.10
CA ILE A 93 -5.57 23.01 -35.83
C ILE A 93 -6.76 22.33 -35.17
N THR A 94 -7.79 22.00 -35.95
CA THR A 94 -8.98 21.31 -35.43
C THR A 94 -8.63 19.92 -34.90
N LYS A 95 -7.80 19.15 -35.62
CA LYS A 95 -7.29 17.85 -35.18
C LYS A 95 -6.40 17.97 -33.94
N ALA A 96 -5.54 18.98 -33.87
CA ALA A 96 -4.70 19.23 -32.70
C ALA A 96 -5.54 19.55 -31.46
N LYS A 97 -6.62 20.35 -31.62
CA LYS A 97 -7.56 20.66 -30.53
C LYS A 97 -8.29 19.43 -30.00
N THR A 98 -8.74 18.53 -30.88
CA THR A 98 -9.41 17.30 -30.43
C THR A 98 -8.47 16.37 -29.67
N LEU A 99 -7.24 16.20 -30.18
CA LEU A 99 -6.20 15.43 -29.48
C LEU A 99 -5.83 16.05 -28.13
N HIS A 100 -5.73 17.38 -28.06
CA HIS A 100 -5.46 18.08 -26.81
C HIS A 100 -6.55 17.81 -25.77
N SER A 101 -7.83 17.92 -26.15
CA SER A 101 -8.95 17.62 -25.26
C SER A 101 -8.98 16.16 -24.78
N GLU A 102 -8.60 15.21 -25.64
CA GLU A 102 -8.49 13.79 -25.24
C GLU A 102 -7.36 13.58 -24.23
N VAL A 103 -6.21 14.23 -24.43
CA VAL A 103 -5.07 14.17 -23.51
C VAL A 103 -5.42 14.80 -22.16
N GLU A 104 -6.11 15.94 -22.14
CA GLU A 104 -6.58 16.59 -20.90
C GLU A 104 -7.53 15.68 -20.11
N LYS A 105 -8.44 14.97 -20.79
CA LYS A 105 -9.32 13.99 -20.13
C LYS A 105 -8.53 12.83 -19.51
N LYS A 106 -7.59 12.24 -20.27
CA LYS A 106 -6.74 11.16 -19.76
C LYS A 106 -5.87 11.62 -18.59
N LEU A 107 -5.41 12.87 -18.62
CA LEU A 107 -4.64 13.46 -17.53
C LEU A 107 -5.50 13.58 -16.27
N ALA A 108 -6.71 14.12 -16.37
CA ALA A 108 -7.65 14.25 -15.25
C ALA A 108 -8.04 12.88 -14.65
N GLU A 109 -8.30 11.88 -15.50
CA GLU A 109 -8.56 10.50 -15.06
C GLU A 109 -7.35 9.90 -14.32
N THR A 110 -6.14 10.13 -14.82
CA THR A 110 -4.90 9.65 -14.20
C THR A 110 -4.65 10.33 -12.85
N GLU A 111 -4.91 11.63 -12.73
CA GLU A 111 -4.83 12.37 -11.47
C GLU A 111 -5.85 11.88 -10.44
N SER A 112 -7.09 11.62 -10.86
CA SER A 112 -8.11 11.02 -9.99
C SER A 112 -7.68 9.64 -9.51
N ARG A 113 -7.11 8.80 -10.38
CA ARG A 113 -6.62 7.47 -9.98
C ARG A 113 -5.41 7.55 -9.06
N LYS A 114 -4.53 8.53 -9.28
CA LYS A 114 -3.37 8.79 -8.40
C LYS A 114 -3.83 9.14 -6.99
N THR A 115 -4.77 10.07 -6.85
CA THR A 115 -5.30 10.47 -5.52
C THR A 115 -6.00 9.32 -4.81
N GLU A 116 -6.75 8.47 -5.53
CA GLU A 116 -7.36 7.26 -4.96
C GLU A 116 -6.30 6.27 -4.44
N LEU A 117 -5.22 6.04 -5.21
CA LEU A 117 -4.13 5.15 -4.81
C LEU A 117 -3.35 5.72 -3.61
N GLU A 118 -3.10 7.03 -3.56
CA GLU A 118 -2.45 7.68 -2.42
C GLU A 118 -3.28 7.52 -1.13
N ASN A 119 -4.61 7.61 -1.23
CA ASN A 119 -5.49 7.39 -0.07
C ASN A 119 -5.47 5.93 0.38
N LYS A 120 -5.57 4.97 -0.54
CA LYS A 120 -5.45 3.54 -0.23
C LYS A 120 -4.10 3.21 0.41
N LEU A 121 -3.02 3.84 -0.07
CA LEU A 121 -1.69 3.67 0.51
C LEU A 121 -1.65 4.16 1.96
N LYS A 122 -2.18 5.36 2.24
CA LYS A 122 -2.26 5.90 3.61
C LYS A 122 -3.07 4.99 4.54
N GLU A 123 -4.21 4.47 4.09
CA GLU A 123 -5.01 3.53 4.88
C GLU A 123 -4.27 2.23 5.19
N VAL A 124 -3.57 1.66 4.20
CA VAL A 124 -2.78 0.44 4.39
C VAL A 124 -1.62 0.69 5.34
N THR A 125 -0.93 1.83 5.23
CA THR A 125 0.15 2.20 6.16
C THR A 125 -0.37 2.30 7.60
N LEU A 126 -1.50 2.98 7.83
CA LEU A 126 -2.09 3.08 9.16
C LEU A 126 -2.48 1.70 9.72
N LYS A 127 -3.07 0.83 8.89
CA LYS A 127 -3.41 -0.55 9.29
C LYS A 127 -2.16 -1.37 9.63
N ALA A 128 -1.08 -1.20 8.87
CA ALA A 128 0.19 -1.87 9.15
C ALA A 128 0.78 -1.40 10.48
N GLU A 129 0.79 -0.10 10.75
CA GLU A 129 1.26 0.47 12.03
C GLU A 129 0.43 -0.02 13.22
N THR A 130 -0.90 -0.14 13.08
CA THR A 130 -1.75 -0.69 14.14
C THR A 130 -1.47 -2.17 14.39
N LEU A 131 -1.31 -2.97 13.34
CA LEU A 131 -0.99 -4.39 13.46
C LEU A 131 0.39 -4.62 14.07
N GLU A 132 1.38 -3.77 13.76
CA GLU A 132 2.69 -3.84 14.40
C GLU A 132 2.62 -3.55 15.89
N LYS A 133 1.83 -2.56 16.32
CA LYS A 133 1.60 -2.28 17.74
C LYS A 133 0.91 -3.44 18.45
N GLU A 134 -0.18 -3.95 17.87
CA GLU A 134 -0.90 -5.11 18.43
C GLU A 134 0.01 -6.33 18.56
N LYS A 135 0.88 -6.56 17.58
CA LYS A 135 1.87 -7.64 17.61
C LYS A 135 2.88 -7.46 18.74
N GLU A 136 3.41 -6.26 18.94
CA GLU A 136 4.38 -5.98 19.99
C GLU A 136 3.75 -6.07 21.39
N ASP A 137 2.52 -5.57 21.55
CA ASP A 137 1.74 -5.70 22.78
C ASP A 137 1.44 -7.16 23.12
N ALA A 138 0.99 -7.95 22.13
CA ALA A 138 0.75 -9.38 22.29
C ALA A 138 2.03 -10.14 22.69
N LYS A 139 3.17 -9.80 22.06
CA LYS A 139 4.47 -10.39 22.37
C LYS A 139 4.90 -10.07 23.81
N SER A 140 4.77 -8.80 24.22
CA SER A 140 5.08 -8.35 25.59
C SER A 140 4.23 -9.08 26.63
N ASN A 141 2.94 -9.25 26.37
CA ASN A 141 2.04 -9.98 27.26
C ASN A 141 2.40 -11.46 27.37
N LEU A 142 2.72 -12.11 26.25
CA LEU A 142 3.13 -13.51 26.24
C LEU A 142 4.46 -13.73 26.98
N GLU A 143 5.41 -12.80 26.85
CA GLU A 143 6.69 -12.84 27.58
C GLU A 143 6.46 -12.74 29.09
N LYS A 144 5.56 -11.85 29.55
CA LYS A 144 5.18 -11.72 30.95
C LYS A 144 4.50 -12.96 31.48
N GLU A 145 3.52 -13.50 30.77
CA GLU A 145 2.79 -14.70 31.18
C GLU A 145 3.71 -15.92 31.27
N LYS A 146 4.64 -16.06 30.31
CA LYS A 146 5.68 -17.09 30.36
C LYS A 146 6.61 -16.93 31.58
N GLY A 147 6.96 -15.69 31.94
CA GLY A 147 7.69 -15.38 33.16
C GLY A 147 6.95 -15.84 34.41
N ASN A 148 5.69 -15.43 34.55
CA ASN A 148 4.83 -15.78 35.68
C ASN A 148 4.67 -17.31 35.82
N LEU A 149 4.36 -18.00 34.73
CA LEU A 149 4.21 -19.46 34.73
C LEU A 149 5.52 -20.17 35.12
N LYS A 150 6.67 -19.64 34.72
CA LYS A 150 7.97 -20.19 35.10
C LYS A 150 8.22 -20.01 36.61
N GLU A 151 7.87 -18.86 37.17
CA GLU A 151 7.96 -18.61 38.61
C GLU A 151 7.02 -19.52 39.41
N GLU A 152 5.74 -19.64 38.99
CA GLU A 152 4.78 -20.55 39.62
C GLU A 152 5.25 -22.01 39.59
N LEU A 153 5.76 -22.46 38.44
CA LEU A 153 6.27 -23.82 38.28
C LEU A 153 7.49 -24.07 39.19
N GLN A 154 8.37 -23.08 39.34
CA GLN A 154 9.52 -23.18 40.23
C GLN A 154 9.11 -23.19 41.71
N GLN A 155 8.12 -22.38 42.10
CA GLN A 155 7.55 -22.42 43.46
C GLN A 155 6.93 -23.80 43.75
N LYS A 156 6.13 -24.33 42.83
CA LYS A 156 5.52 -25.67 42.98
C LYS A 156 6.55 -26.79 43.02
N ALA A 157 7.63 -26.68 42.25
CA ALA A 157 8.72 -27.65 42.30
C ALA A 157 9.41 -27.66 43.68
N ASN A 158 9.68 -26.48 44.25
CA ASN A 158 10.24 -26.37 45.59
C ASN A 158 9.29 -26.94 46.66
N GLU A 159 8.00 -26.60 46.58
CA GLU A 159 6.97 -27.08 47.50
C GLU A 159 6.85 -28.61 47.48
N ILE A 160 6.94 -29.24 46.29
CA ILE A 160 7.01 -30.70 46.15
C ILE A 160 8.27 -31.28 46.79
N GLU A 161 9.42 -30.62 46.64
CA GLU A 161 10.67 -31.09 47.22
C GLU A 161 10.63 -31.04 48.76
N ASP A 162 10.06 -29.98 49.32
CA ASP A 162 9.89 -29.82 50.77
C ASP A 162 8.92 -30.87 51.33
N LEU A 163 7.76 -31.05 50.71
CA LEU A 163 6.81 -32.12 51.07
C LEU A 163 7.44 -33.52 51.00
N LYS A 164 8.31 -33.75 50.01
CA LYS A 164 9.04 -35.01 49.87
C LYS A 164 10.02 -35.23 51.03
N LYS A 165 10.73 -34.18 51.46
CA LYS A 165 11.62 -34.23 52.63
C LYS A 165 10.84 -34.50 53.91
N GLU A 166 9.74 -33.79 54.12
CA GLU A 166 8.85 -34.01 55.27
C GLU A 166 8.34 -35.45 55.32
N LEU A 167 7.81 -35.96 54.21
CA LEU A 167 7.30 -37.34 54.13
C LEU A 167 8.39 -38.38 54.40
N GLN A 168 9.63 -38.11 53.98
CA GLN A 168 10.77 -38.98 54.26
C GLN A 168 11.15 -38.97 55.75
N THR A 169 11.13 -37.79 56.39
CA THR A 169 11.35 -37.65 57.83
C THR A 169 10.27 -38.38 58.62
N THR A 170 8.99 -38.12 58.33
CA THR A 170 7.86 -38.80 58.99
C THR A 170 7.91 -40.32 58.81
N LYS A 171 8.30 -40.80 57.63
CA LYS A 171 8.50 -42.23 57.39
C LYS A 171 9.62 -42.80 58.28
N SER A 172 10.74 -42.08 58.41
CA SER A 172 11.84 -42.48 59.29
C SER A 172 11.42 -42.50 60.76
N ASP A 173 10.71 -41.47 61.22
CA ASP A 173 10.21 -41.37 62.59
C ASP A 173 9.27 -42.52 62.93
N HIS A 174 8.32 -42.84 62.03
CA HIS A 174 7.44 -44.00 62.20
C HIS A 174 8.19 -45.33 62.19
N TYR A 175 9.28 -45.48 61.44
CA TYR A 175 10.12 -46.69 61.51
C TYR A 175 10.73 -46.86 62.90
N VAL A 176 11.28 -45.79 63.48
CA VAL A 176 11.84 -45.79 64.84
C VAL A 176 10.76 -46.09 65.87
N GLU A 177 9.58 -45.49 65.72
CA GLU A 177 8.44 -45.73 66.60
C GLU A 177 7.99 -47.20 66.55
N ILE A 178 7.82 -47.77 65.35
CA ILE A 178 7.47 -49.18 65.16
C ILE A 178 8.51 -50.10 65.80
N GLU A 179 9.80 -49.80 65.63
CA GLU A 179 10.88 -50.61 66.19
C GLU A 179 10.89 -50.56 67.73
N SER A 180 10.66 -49.38 68.32
CA SER A 180 10.51 -49.24 69.77
C SER A 180 9.30 -49.98 70.34
N LEU A 181 8.14 -49.89 69.67
CA LEU A 181 6.93 -50.62 70.06
C LEU A 181 7.11 -52.13 69.94
N LYS A 182 7.85 -52.59 68.92
CA LYS A 182 8.17 -54.01 68.76
C LYS A 182 9.06 -54.51 69.90
N ASN A 183 10.10 -53.75 70.25
CA ASN A 183 10.98 -54.07 71.37
C ASN A 183 10.22 -54.10 72.71
N ALA A 184 9.32 -53.14 72.94
CA ALA A 184 8.46 -53.12 74.12
C ALA A 184 7.54 -54.35 74.18
N LYS A 185 6.90 -54.69 73.06
CA LYS A 185 6.07 -55.90 72.95
C LYS A 185 6.86 -57.18 73.21
N ASP A 186 8.08 -57.29 72.69
CA ASP A 186 8.93 -58.45 72.92
C ASP A 186 9.36 -58.54 74.39
N ALA A 187 9.66 -57.41 75.05
CA ALA A 187 9.91 -57.35 76.49
C ALA A 187 8.69 -57.81 77.31
N ASP A 188 7.50 -57.28 77.01
CA ASP A 188 6.25 -57.69 77.64
C ASP A 188 6.00 -59.19 77.45
N ALA A 189 6.28 -59.73 76.25
CA ALA A 189 6.17 -61.16 75.99
C ALA A 189 7.12 -62.00 76.86
N THR A 190 8.36 -61.55 77.04
CA THR A 190 9.32 -62.21 77.94
C THR A 190 8.87 -62.15 79.39
N GLU A 191 8.35 -61.00 79.84
CA GLU A 191 7.82 -60.84 81.19
C GLU A 191 6.59 -61.74 81.43
N ILE A 192 5.67 -61.82 80.46
CA ILE A 192 4.54 -62.75 80.50
C ILE A 192 5.02 -64.20 80.62
N THR A 193 6.04 -64.61 79.86
CA THR A 193 6.59 -65.98 79.97
C THR A 193 7.22 -66.24 81.32
N ALA A 194 7.96 -65.28 81.89
CA ALA A 194 8.55 -65.41 83.21
C ALA A 194 7.48 -65.48 84.32
N LEU A 195 6.43 -64.65 84.23
CA LEU A 195 5.29 -64.70 85.13
C LEU A 195 4.54 -66.03 85.02
N LYS A 196 4.35 -66.58 83.81
CA LYS A 196 3.75 -67.91 83.61
C LYS A 196 4.57 -69.01 84.27
N GLN A 197 5.89 -69.04 84.08
CA GLN A 197 6.77 -70.01 84.75
C GLN A 197 6.73 -69.89 86.28
N LYS A 198 6.64 -68.65 86.79
CA LYS A 198 6.49 -68.40 88.22
C LYS A 198 5.13 -68.85 88.76
N ILE A 199 4.06 -68.71 87.98
CA ILE A 199 2.75 -69.25 88.32
C ILE A 199 2.81 -70.77 88.34
N GLU A 200 3.40 -71.42 87.33
CA GLU A 200 3.57 -72.88 87.28
C GLU A 200 4.34 -73.41 88.50
N SER A 201 5.44 -72.77 88.91
CA SER A 201 6.19 -73.18 90.10
C SER A 201 5.46 -72.92 91.42
N LEU A 202 4.67 -71.85 91.49
CA LEU A 202 3.78 -71.60 92.63
C LEU A 202 2.63 -72.62 92.69
N GLU A 203 2.09 -73.03 91.55
CA GLU A 203 1.07 -74.08 91.48
C GLU A 203 1.63 -75.45 91.88
N GLU A 204 2.87 -75.76 91.50
CA GLU A 204 3.59 -76.97 91.93
C GLU A 204 3.80 -76.96 93.46
N THR A 205 4.36 -75.87 94.01
CA THR A 205 4.56 -75.74 95.47
C THR A 205 3.26 -75.73 96.28
N ILE A 206 2.17 -75.14 95.76
CA ILE A 206 0.85 -75.23 96.39
C ILE A 206 0.32 -76.67 96.37
N SER A 207 0.57 -77.42 95.29
CA SER A 207 0.16 -78.82 95.19
C SER A 207 0.90 -79.68 96.22
N GLU A 208 2.21 -79.48 96.38
CA GLU A 208 3.02 -80.11 97.44
C GLU A 208 2.52 -79.71 98.84
N ALA A 209 2.27 -78.42 99.07
CA ALA A 209 1.80 -77.91 100.36
C ALA A 209 0.38 -78.34 100.72
N LYS A 210 -0.47 -78.73 99.75
CA LYS A 210 -1.80 -79.32 99.99
C LYS A 210 -1.73 -80.81 100.36
N GLY A 211 -0.73 -81.54 99.87
CA GLY A 211 -0.52 -82.94 100.24
C GLY A 211 -0.22 -83.13 101.72
N ALA A 212 0.61 -82.25 102.30
CA ALA A 212 0.99 -82.32 103.72
C ALA A 212 -0.20 -82.28 104.72
N PRO A 213 -1.17 -81.35 104.63
CA PRO A 213 -2.35 -81.34 105.50
C PRO A 213 -3.30 -82.52 105.26
N GLN A 214 -3.45 -83.01 104.02
CA GLN A 214 -4.25 -84.21 103.74
C GLN A 214 -3.64 -85.46 104.36
N LEU A 215 -2.33 -85.61 104.26
CA LEU A 215 -1.59 -86.70 104.88
C LEU A 215 -1.66 -86.61 106.41
N LEU A 216 -1.58 -85.41 106.99
CA LEU A 216 -1.79 -85.18 108.42
C LEU A 216 -3.20 -85.53 108.90
N GLU A 217 -4.24 -85.24 108.11
CA GLU A 217 -5.62 -85.64 108.46
C GLU A 217 -5.80 -87.15 108.46
N GLU A 218 -5.30 -87.85 107.44
CA GLU A 218 -5.36 -89.31 107.35
C GLU A 218 -4.53 -89.99 108.47
N VAL A 219 -3.32 -89.48 108.73
CA VAL A 219 -2.50 -89.92 109.87
C VAL A 219 -3.24 -89.69 111.19
N ARG A 220 -3.89 -88.53 111.37
CA ARG A 220 -4.70 -88.25 112.56
C ARG A 220 -5.88 -89.21 112.66
N GLY A 221 -6.57 -89.50 111.57
CA GLY A 221 -7.68 -90.46 111.52
C GLY A 221 -7.25 -91.85 112.00
N ILE A 222 -6.09 -92.33 111.54
CA ILE A 222 -5.54 -93.63 111.97
C ILE A 222 -5.06 -93.57 113.42
N MET A 223 -4.39 -92.50 113.83
CA MET A 223 -3.94 -92.32 115.22
C MET A 223 -5.11 -92.26 116.21
N VAL A 224 -6.23 -91.64 115.85
CA VAL A 224 -7.44 -91.62 116.70
C VAL A 224 -8.00 -93.02 116.93
N HIS A 225 -7.85 -93.94 115.96
CA HIS A 225 -8.39 -95.29 116.06
C HIS A 225 -7.42 -96.33 116.61
N LYS A 226 -6.12 -96.26 116.29
CA LYS A 226 -5.13 -97.28 116.67
C LYS A 226 -4.12 -96.82 117.72
N GLY A 227 -3.95 -95.51 117.92
CA GLY A 227 -2.95 -94.94 118.84
C GLY A 227 -1.49 -95.04 118.36
N PHE A 228 -1.21 -95.78 117.28
CA PHE A 228 0.09 -95.86 116.61
C PHE A 228 -0.09 -96.01 115.10
N LEU A 229 0.93 -95.64 114.33
CA LEU A 229 1.00 -95.78 112.88
C LEU A 229 2.22 -96.66 112.56
N SER A 230 2.04 -97.72 111.77
CA SER A 230 3.17 -98.55 111.34
C SER A 230 3.84 -97.98 110.09
N ASP A 231 5.15 -98.22 109.92
CA ASP A 231 5.92 -97.71 108.78
C ASP A 231 5.32 -98.14 107.43
N ARG A 232 4.76 -99.34 107.36
CA ARG A 232 4.09 -99.85 106.15
C ARG A 232 2.77 -99.11 105.85
N GLU A 233 2.01 -98.75 106.89
CA GLU A 233 0.77 -97.96 106.72
C GLU A 233 1.06 -96.50 106.34
N PHE A 234 2.21 -95.95 106.77
CA PHE A 234 2.66 -94.62 106.36
C PHE A 234 3.12 -94.60 104.89
N GLU A 235 3.88 -95.61 104.45
CA GLU A 235 4.28 -95.73 103.03
C GLU A 235 3.07 -95.93 102.11
N ASP A 236 2.09 -96.77 102.50
CA ASP A 236 0.86 -96.95 101.73
C ASP A 236 0.05 -95.64 101.60
N LEU A 237 0.06 -94.75 102.61
CA LEU A 237 -0.56 -93.43 102.55
C LEU A 237 0.18 -92.45 101.64
N MET A 238 1.51 -92.43 101.71
CA MET A 238 2.36 -91.63 100.82
C MET A 238 2.10 -91.99 99.35
N ILE A 239 2.03 -93.29 99.04
CA ILE A 239 1.73 -93.79 97.69
C ILE A 239 0.30 -93.43 97.26
N LYS A 240 -0.69 -93.54 98.16
CA LYS A 240 -2.10 -93.28 97.84
C LYS A 240 -2.40 -91.80 97.58
N LEU A 241 -1.69 -90.90 98.25
CA LEU A 241 -1.87 -89.45 98.09
C LEU A 241 -0.96 -88.85 97.01
N ASP A 242 -0.16 -89.68 96.32
CA ASP A 242 0.80 -89.28 95.28
C ASP A 242 1.78 -88.20 95.75
N ILE A 243 2.17 -88.29 97.03
CA ILE A 243 3.13 -87.40 97.67
C ILE A 243 4.48 -88.11 97.60
N LYS A 244 5.44 -87.49 96.90
CA LYS A 244 6.80 -88.02 96.75
C LYS A 244 7.65 -87.80 97.99
#